data_AF-A0A4Y3G4K4-F1
#
_entry.id   AF-A0A4Y3G4K4-F1
#
_cell.length_a   1.000
_cell.length_b   1.000
_cell.length_c   1.000
_cell.angle_alpha   90.00
_cell.angle_beta   90.00
_cell.angle_gamma   90.00
#
_symmetry.space_group_name_H-M   'P 1'
#
loop_
_entity.id
_entity.type
_entity.pdbx_description
1 polymer ?
#
loop_
_entity_poly.entity_id
_entity_poly.type
_entity_poly.pdbx_seq_one_letter_code
_entity_poly.pdbx_strand_id
1 'polypeptide(L)'
;MANLRMLRQLHRWLAPWVFLPLLVTASSGVTYRLARDWAGLDRDQVHWLMVLHEGEWLGPRLEPFVVLLNAFGLLWMLLTGTGMLVRRVETRLKPKRLVKD
;
A
#
# COMPACT_ATOMS: atom_id res chain seq x y z
N MET A 1 3.51 12.64 -23.48
CA MET A 1 4.34 11.75 -22.63
C MET A 1 4.15 12.18 -21.18
N ALA A 2 3.51 11.37 -20.32
CA ALA A 2 3.38 11.73 -18.91
C ALA A 2 4.78 11.95 -18.30
N ASN A 3 5.00 13.11 -17.70
CA ASN A 3 6.30 13.48 -17.15
C ASN A 3 6.69 12.50 -16.03
N LEU A 4 7.65 11.61 -16.30
CA LEU A 4 8.09 10.58 -15.35
C LEU A 4 8.63 11.15 -14.04
N ARG A 5 9.14 12.39 -14.07
CA ARG A 5 9.55 13.11 -12.86
C ARG A 5 8.33 13.49 -12.02
N MET A 6 7.26 13.96 -12.67
CA MET A 6 5.99 14.28 -12.01
C MET A 6 5.36 13.03 -11.38
N LEU A 7 5.33 11.90 -12.09
CA LEU A 7 4.83 10.62 -11.54
C LEU A 7 5.62 10.18 -10.31
N ARG A 8 6.95 10.31 -10.33
CA ARG A 8 7.80 9.97 -9.18
C ARG A 8 7.56 10.90 -7.99
N GLN A 9 7.40 12.19 -8.25
CA GLN A 9 7.14 13.19 -7.21
C GLN A 9 5.76 12.97 -6.57
N LEU A 10 4.74 12.73 -7.40
CA LEU A 10 3.39 12.41 -6.96
C LEU A 10 3.37 11.09 -6.18
N HIS A 11 4.06 10.05 -6.66
CA HIS A 11 4.23 8.80 -5.91
C HIS A 11 4.80 9.05 -4.52
N ARG A 12 5.94 9.74 -4.46
CA ARG A 12 6.63 10.00 -3.19
C ARG A 12 5.79 10.83 -2.22
N TRP A 13 5.01 11.78 -2.73
CA TRP A 13 4.21 12.68 -1.91
C TRP A 13 2.93 12.01 -1.39
N LEU A 14 2.23 11.24 -2.22
CA LEU A 14 1.01 10.51 -1.82
C LEU A 14 1.30 9.19 -1.10
N ALA A 15 2.49 8.60 -1.26
CA ALA A 15 2.81 7.30 -0.68
C ALA A 15 2.53 7.20 0.83
N PRO A 16 2.92 8.16 1.70
CA PRO A 16 2.58 8.07 3.12
C PRO A 16 1.07 8.02 3.39
N TRP A 17 0.29 8.83 2.66
CA TRP A 17 -1.16 8.92 2.81
C TRP A 17 -1.88 7.66 2.34
N VAL A 18 -1.37 7.01 1.31
CA VAL A 18 -1.92 5.75 0.78
C VAL A 18 -1.43 4.55 1.59
N PHE A 19 -0.15 4.56 2.00
CA PHE A 19 0.48 3.43 2.68
C PHE A 19 0.01 3.30 4.13
N LEU A 20 -0.19 4.40 4.86
CA LEU A 20 -0.65 4.33 6.24
C LEU A 20 -1.97 3.57 6.43
N PRO A 21 -3.07 3.89 5.72
CA PRO A 21 -4.31 3.12 5.86
C PRO A 21 -4.14 1.67 5.39
N LEU A 22 -3.38 1.42 4.32
CA LEU A 22 -3.04 0.06 3.89
C LEU A 22 -2.28 -0.75 4.94
N LEU A 23 -1.32 -0.11 5.62
CA LEU A 23 -0.56 -0.74 6.67
C LEU A 23 -1.47 -1.09 7.85
N VAL A 24 -2.35 -0.18 8.24
CA VAL A 24 -3.32 -0.40 9.31
C VAL A 24 -4.26 -1.56 8.96
N THR A 25 -4.87 -1.56 7.78
CA THR A 25 -5.80 -2.62 7.38
C THR A 25 -5.08 -3.97 7.23
N ALA A 26 -3.92 -4.02 6.59
CA ALA A 26 -3.18 -5.27 6.44
C ALA A 26 -2.71 -5.82 7.80
N SER A 27 -2.14 -4.97 8.65
CA SER A 27 -1.63 -5.40 9.97
C SER A 27 -2.74 -5.83 10.92
N SER A 28 -3.85 -5.09 10.99
CA SER A 28 -5.00 -5.48 11.81
C SER A 28 -5.61 -6.80 11.37
N GLY A 29 -5.79 -7.03 10.06
CA GLY A 29 -6.36 -8.27 9.53
C GLY A 29 -5.45 -9.49 9.77
N VAL A 30 -4.14 -9.34 9.60
CA VAL A 30 -3.16 -10.39 9.92
C VAL A 30 -3.14 -10.66 11.42
N THR A 31 -3.10 -9.62 12.24
CA THR A 31 -3.09 -9.74 13.70
C THR A 31 -4.37 -10.42 14.20
N TYR A 32 -5.53 -10.07 13.65
CA TYR A 32 -6.81 -10.70 13.99
C TYR A 32 -6.76 -12.21 13.74
N ARG A 33 -6.29 -12.63 12.56
CA ARG A 33 -6.17 -14.06 12.21
C ARG A 33 -5.18 -14.79 13.10
N LEU A 34 -3.99 -14.23 13.34
CA LEU A 34 -3.01 -14.83 14.22
C LEU A 34 -3.54 -14.97 15.66
N ALA A 35 -4.23 -13.95 16.16
CA ALA A 35 -4.81 -13.96 17.48
C ALA A 35 -5.95 -15.01 17.62
N ARG A 36 -6.82 -15.10 16.62
CA ARG A 36 -7.93 -16.06 16.56
C ARG A 36 -7.46 -17.50 16.40
N ASP A 37 -6.58 -17.74 15.43
CA ASP A 37 -6.29 -19.07 14.93
C ASP A 37 -5.11 -19.71 15.65
N TRP A 38 -4.13 -18.92 16.09
CA TRP A 38 -2.91 -19.44 16.74
C TRP A 38 -2.92 -19.20 18.24
N ALA A 39 -3.36 -18.03 18.70
CA ALA A 39 -3.40 -17.71 20.13
C ALA A 39 -4.71 -18.14 20.81
N GLY A 40 -5.73 -18.58 20.04
CA GLY A 40 -7.01 -19.05 20.56
C GLY A 40 -7.83 -17.97 21.27
N LEU A 41 -7.58 -16.68 21.01
CA LEU A 41 -8.32 -15.58 21.63
C LEU A 41 -9.75 -15.54 21.13
N ASP A 42 -10.68 -15.21 22.01
CA ASP A 42 -12.09 -15.09 21.67
C ASP A 42 -12.40 -13.89 20.79
N ARG A 43 -13.43 -14.02 19.96
CA ARG A 43 -13.81 -12.98 18.98
C ARG A 43 -14.01 -11.62 19.65
N ASP A 44 -14.65 -11.60 20.81
CA ASP A 44 -14.96 -10.37 21.54
C ASP A 44 -13.68 -9.67 22.05
N GLN A 45 -12.63 -10.43 22.37
CA GLN A 45 -11.35 -9.87 22.83
C GLN A 45 -10.59 -9.16 21.72
N VAL A 46 -10.76 -9.61 20.47
CA VAL A 46 -10.00 -9.13 19.31
C VAL A 46 -10.85 -8.37 18.30
N HIS A 47 -12.15 -8.21 18.54
CA HIS A 47 -13.07 -7.57 17.61
C HIS A 47 -12.67 -6.12 17.28
N TRP A 48 -12.05 -5.40 18.20
CA TRP A 48 -11.52 -4.06 17.96
C TRP A 48 -10.50 -4.00 16.80
N LEU A 49 -9.81 -5.11 16.49
CA LEU A 49 -8.95 -5.20 15.30
C LEU A 49 -9.77 -5.14 14.02
N MET A 50 -10.97 -5.72 13.99
CA MET A 50 -11.87 -5.63 12.83
C MET A 50 -12.46 -4.23 12.67
N VAL A 51 -12.84 -3.58 13.78
CA VAL A 51 -13.25 -2.16 13.78
C VAL A 51 -12.14 -1.28 13.15
N LEU A 52 -10.88 -1.57 13.48
CA LEU A 52 -9.73 -0.88 12.90
C LEU A 52 -9.47 -1.28 11.43
N HIS A 53 -9.63 -2.56 11.09
CA HIS A 53 -9.40 -3.12 9.75
C HIS A 53 -10.37 -2.56 8.72
N GLU A 54 -11.65 -2.49 9.07
CA GLU A 54 -12.72 -2.05 8.19
C GLU A 54 -12.84 -0.53 8.20
N GLY A 55 -12.35 0.12 9.27
CA GLY A 55 -12.49 1.56 9.43
C GLY A 55 -13.90 1.95 9.90
N GLU A 56 -14.61 1.03 10.56
CA GLU A 56 -15.97 1.25 11.11
C GLU A 56 -16.04 2.49 12.02
N TRP A 57 -14.93 2.85 12.66
CA TRP A 57 -14.80 4.05 13.51
C TRP A 57 -15.03 5.38 12.75
N LEU A 58 -14.96 5.39 11.42
CA LEU A 58 -15.30 6.53 10.56
C LEU A 58 -16.81 6.63 10.24
N GLY A 59 -17.57 5.62 10.64
CA GLY A 59 -19.00 5.52 10.46
C GLY A 59 -19.43 4.91 9.11
N PRO A 60 -20.69 4.45 9.01
CA PRO A 60 -21.15 3.58 7.91
C PRO A 60 -21.11 4.23 6.52
N ARG A 61 -21.10 5.57 6.46
CA ARG A 61 -21.06 6.32 5.19
C ARG A 61 -19.65 6.43 4.62
N LEU A 62 -18.61 6.41 5.47
CA LEU A 62 -17.23 6.64 5.05
C LEU A 62 -16.45 5.33 4.90
N GLU A 63 -16.84 4.28 5.61
CA GLU A 63 -16.23 2.95 5.52
C GLU A 63 -16.07 2.45 4.07
N PRO A 64 -17.09 2.47 3.19
CA PRO A 64 -16.91 2.00 1.81
C PRO A 64 -15.89 2.82 1.02
N PHE A 65 -15.77 4.13 1.30
CA PHE A 65 -14.79 4.99 0.64
C PHE A 65 -13.37 4.65 1.07
N VAL A 66 -13.15 4.31 2.34
CA VAL A 66 -11.84 3.89 2.84
C VAL A 66 -11.40 2.57 2.20
N VAL A 67 -12.32 1.61 2.11
CA VAL A 67 -12.05 0.32 1.44
C VAL A 67 -11.70 0.54 -0.04
N LEU A 68 -12.49 1.36 -0.75
CA LEU A 68 -12.21 1.70 -2.16
C LEU A 68 -10.87 2.43 -2.32
N LEU A 69 -10.58 3.42 -1.49
CA LEU A 69 -9.31 4.16 -1.52
C LEU A 69 -8.12 3.25 -1.22
N ASN A 70 -8.26 2.29 -0.30
CA ASN A 70 -7.24 1.27 -0.06
C ASN A 70 -7.02 0.41 -1.31
N ALA A 71 -8.09 -0.10 -1.94
CA ALA A 71 -7.96 -0.92 -3.15
C ALA A 71 -7.27 -0.16 -4.30
N PHE A 72 -7.73 1.05 -4.61
CA PHE A 72 -7.13 1.89 -5.66
C PHE A 72 -5.72 2.33 -5.29
N GLY A 73 -5.51 2.70 -4.04
CA GLY A 73 -4.22 3.11 -3.51
C GLY A 73 -3.17 2.01 -3.61
N LEU A 74 -3.53 0.77 -3.25
CA LEU A 74 -2.67 -0.40 -3.40
C LEU A 74 -2.29 -0.63 -4.87
N LEU A 75 -3.28 -0.65 -5.77
CA LEU A 75 -3.03 -0.85 -7.18
C LEU A 75 -2.10 0.24 -7.74
N TRP A 76 -2.38 1.51 -7.41
CA TRP A 76 -1.56 2.63 -7.83
C TRP A 76 -0.13 2.54 -7.28
N MET A 77 0.05 2.20 -5.99
CA MET A 77 1.37 2.00 -5.37
C MET A 77 2.16 0.89 -6.05
N LEU A 78 1.52 -0.25 -6.36
CA LEU A 78 2.14 -1.37 -7.05
C LEU A 78 2.56 -1.01 -8.47
N LEU A 79 1.65 -0.42 -9.25
CA LEU A 79 1.93 -0.05 -10.64
C LEU A 79 3.06 0.99 -10.74
N THR A 80 2.97 2.06 -9.95
CA THR A 80 3.95 3.15 -10.00
C THR A 80 5.29 2.75 -9.36
N GLY A 81 5.26 2.04 -8.23
CA GLY A 81 6.45 1.51 -7.56
C GLY A 81 7.21 0.52 -8.44
N THR A 82 6.51 -0.47 -9.01
CA THR A 82 7.09 -1.46 -9.93
C THR A 82 7.63 -0.80 -11.19
N GLY A 83 6.87 0.11 -11.81
CA GLY A 83 7.33 0.84 -12.99
C GLY A 83 8.60 1.65 -12.73
N MET A 84 8.75 2.25 -11.54
CA MET A 84 9.98 2.94 -11.14
C MET A 84 11.14 1.99 -10.87
N LEU A 85 10.88 0.82 -10.28
CA LEU A 85 11.88 -0.22 -10.00
C LEU A 85 12.43 -0.79 -11.31
N VAL A 86 11.55 -1.20 -12.23
CA VAL A 86 11.92 -1.73 -13.55
C VAL A 86 12.83 -0.75 -14.30
N ARG A 87 12.41 0.52 -14.39
CA ARG A 87 13.22 1.57 -15.04
C ARG A 87 14.59 1.76 -14.37
N ARG A 88 14.66 1.66 -13.04
CA ARG A 88 15.93 1.76 -12.30
C ARG A 88 16.85 0.56 -12.59
N VAL A 89 16.29 -0.63 -12.73
CA VAL A 89 17.04 -1.83 -13.08
C VAL A 89 17.55 -1.73 -14.53
N GLU A 90 16.69 -1.36 -15.47
CA GLU A 90 17.07 -1.13 -16.87
C GLU A 90 18.22 -0.13 -17.02
N THR A 91 18.15 1.02 -16.33
CA THR A 91 19.22 2.02 -16.42
C THR A 91 20.54 1.56 -15.80
N ARG A 92 20.51 0.66 -14.82
CA ARG A 92 21.72 0.06 -14.22
C ARG A 92 22.33 -1.04 -15.07
N LEU A 93 21.51 -1.78 -15.82
CA LEU A 93 21.94 -2.89 -16.66
C LEU A 93 22.45 -2.45 -18.03
N LYS A 94 22.18 -1.21 -18.48
CA LYS A 94 22.75 -0.67 -19.73
C LYS A 94 24.28 -0.60 -19.60
N PRO A 95 25.05 -1.41 -20.36
CA PRO A 95 26.50 -1.39 -20.29
C PRO A 95 27.03 -0.03 -20.77
N LYS A 96 28.02 0.52 -20.06
CA LYS A 96 28.85 1.66 -20.51
C LYS A 96 29.69 1.22 -21.73
N ARG A 97 29.10 1.20 -22.92
CA ARG A 97 29.79 1.13 -24.24
C ARG A 97 28.93 1.99 -25.17
N LEU A 98 29.37 3.09 -25.78
CA LEU A 98 30.67 3.51 -26.28
C LEU A 98 30.83 5.03 -26.06
N VAL A 99 31.67 5.44 -25.12
CA VAL A 99 32.44 6.69 -25.25
C VAL A 99 33.85 6.19 -25.44
N LYS A 100 34.23 5.99 -26.70
CA LYS A 100 35.60 5.75 -27.09
C LYS A 100 35.85 6.74 -28.21
N ASP A 101 36.61 7.76 -27.85
CA ASP A 101 37.15 8.80 -28.73
C ASP A 101 38.00 8.16 -29.85
#